data_AF-A0A7V1CY97-F1
#
_entry.id   AF-A0A7V1CY97-F1
#
_cell.length_a   1.000
_cell.length_b   1.000
_cell.length_c   1.000
_cell.angle_alpha   90.00
_cell.angle_beta   90.00
_cell.angle_gamma   90.00
#
_symmetry.space_group_name_H-M   'P 1'
#
loop_
_entity.id
_entity.type
_entity.pdbx_description
1 polymer ?
#
loop_
_entity_poly.entity_id
_entity_poly.type
_entity_poly.pdbx_seq_one_letter_code
_entity_poly.pdbx_strand_id
1 'polypeptide(L)' 'MKFYLQYISGAEEYALGFNKIEYPLMYSSRSEAMAFCIDYCGREPFEIIDVDDNNWQELFDSGAFDYEPER' A
#
# COMPACT_ATOMS: atom_id res chain seq x y z
N MET A 1 -6.86 -8.15 4.13
CA MET A 1 -5.90 -7.70 3.09
C MET A 1 -4.82 -6.83 3.73
N LYS A 2 -3.60 -6.81 3.20
CA LYS A 2 -2.53 -5.91 3.66
C LYS A 2 -2.27 -4.84 2.62
N PHE A 3 -2.22 -3.60 3.08
CA PHE A 3 -1.82 -2.45 2.29
C PHE A 3 -0.53 -1.88 2.84
N TYR A 4 0.34 -1.43 1.95
CA TYR A 4 1.67 -0.94 2.27
C TYR A 4 1.75 0.52 1.86
N LEU A 5 1.86 1.42 2.84
CA LEU A 5 1.77 2.85 2.63
C LEU A 5 3.12 3.51 2.89
N GLN A 6 3.71 4.13 1.87
CA GLN A 6 4.96 4.87 1.99
C GLN A 6 4.70 6.37 1.82
N TYR A 7 5.28 7.19 2.70
CA TYR A 7 5.34 8.64 2.47
C TYR A 7 6.60 8.98 1.67
N ILE A 8 6.44 9.70 0.55
CA ILE A 8 7.52 10.12 -0.34
C ILE A 8 7.82 11.59 -0.08
N SER A 9 8.83 11.85 0.75
CA SER A 9 9.18 13.20 1.20
C SER A 9 9.53 14.18 0.07
N GLY A 10 10.09 13.70 -1.03
CA GLY A 10 10.44 14.54 -2.19
C GLY A 10 9.25 14.99 -3.05
N ALA A 11 8.12 14.28 -2.97
CA ALA A 11 6.90 14.59 -3.72
C ALA A 11 5.76 15.10 -2.83
N GLU A 12 5.91 15.00 -1.50
CA GLU A 12 4.85 15.26 -0.51
C GLU A 12 3.60 14.40 -0.74
N GLU A 13 3.79 13.18 -1.25
CA GLU A 13 2.73 12.24 -1.62
C GLU A 13 2.85 10.91 -0.86
N TYR A 14 1.78 10.13 -0.90
CA TYR A 14 1.70 8.79 -0.35
C TYR A 14 1.57 7.76 -1.46
N ALA A 15 2.47 6.78 -1.49
CA ALA A 15 2.39 5.61 -2.37
C ALA A 15 1.75 4.43 -1.62
N LEU A 16 0.65 3.90 -2.14
CA LEU A 16 -0.10 2.77 -1.61
C LEU A 16 0.09 1.54 -2.50
N GLY A 17 0.75 0.51 -1.98
CA GLY A 17 0.97 -0.78 -2.63
C GLY A 17 0.17 -1.91 -2.00
N PHE A 18 -0.16 -2.93 -2.79
CA PHE A 18 -0.72 -4.21 -2.34
C PHE A 18 -0.66 -5.24 -3.48
N ASN A 19 -0.77 -6.54 -3.16
CA ASN A 19 -0.57 -7.64 -4.12
C ASN A 19 -1.61 -7.74 -5.25
N LYS A 20 -2.57 -6.80 -5.38
CA LYS A 20 -3.56 -6.79 -6.48
C LYS A 20 -3.35 -5.67 -7.49
N ILE A 21 -2.28 -4.89 -7.35
CA ILE A 21 -1.91 -3.84 -8.31
C ILE A 21 -0.46 -4.03 -8.75
N GLU A 22 -0.15 -3.67 -9.99
CA GLU A 22 1.20 -3.77 -10.55
C GLU A 22 2.06 -2.56 -10.15
N TYR A 23 1.44 -1.39 -10.01
CA TYR A 23 2.11 -0.14 -9.64
C TYR A 23 1.41 0.51 -8.44
N PRO A 24 2.16 1.11 -7.49
CA PRO A 24 1.56 1.82 -6.37
C PRO A 24 0.60 2.93 -6.79
N LEU A 25 -0.48 3.10 -6.03
CA LEU A 25 -1.41 4.22 -6.20
C LEU A 25 -0.88 5.45 -5.43
N MET A 26 -0.92 6.62 -6.07
CA MET A 26 -0.41 7.86 -5.50
C MET A 26 -1.56 8.70 -4.93
N TYR A 27 -1.37 9.21 -3.72
CA TYR A 27 -2.35 10.04 -3.01
C TYR A 27 -1.71 11.28 -2.40
N SER A 28 -2.47 12.36 -2.32
CA SER A 28 -2.00 13.62 -1.72
C SER A 28 -2.04 13.59 -0.19
N SER A 29 -2.79 12.65 0.40
CA SER A 29 -2.89 12.50 1.85
C SER A 29 -3.10 11.05 2.29
N ARG A 30 -2.70 10.76 3.54
CA ARG A 30 -2.99 9.47 4.20
C ARG A 30 -4.49 9.17 4.25
N SER A 31 -5.33 10.18 4.41
CA SER A 31 -6.78 10.01 4.49
C SER A 31 -7.39 9.52 3.17
N GLU A 32 -6.88 10.01 2.03
CA GLU A 32 -7.30 9.53 0.70
C GLU A 32 -6.91 8.06 0.49
N ALA A 33 -5.67 7.70 0.83
CA ALA A 33 -5.21 6.31 0.76
C ALA A 33 -6.07 5.39 1.66
N MET A 34 -6.41 5.84 2.87
CA MET A 34 -7.28 5.08 3.78
C MET A 34 -8.70 4.92 3.24
N ALA A 35 -9.27 5.97 2.65
CA ALA A 35 -10.60 5.90 2.03
C ALA A 35 -10.64 4.84 0.91
N PHE A 36 -9.60 4.80 0.06
CA PHE A 36 -9.46 3.75 -0.94
C PHE A 36 -9.43 2.36 -0.32
N CYS A 37 -8.65 2.13 0.73
CA CYS A 37 -8.57 0.82 1.39
C CYS A 37 -9.94 0.35 1.92
N ILE A 38 -10.70 1.27 2.54
CA ILE A 38 -12.04 0.99 3.05
C ILE A 38 -12.98 0.61 1.90
N ASP A 39 -12.99 1.41 0.83
CA ASP A 39 -13.89 1.18 -0.31
C ASP A 39 -13.52 -0.11 -1.06
N TYR A 40 -12.23 -0.38 -1.26
CA TYR A 40 -11.73 -1.56 -1.94
C TYR A 40 -12.04 -2.85 -1.16
N CYS A 41 -11.81 -2.87 0.16
CA CYS A 41 -12.10 -4.04 0.99
C CYS A 41 -13.59 -4.17 1.36
N GLY A 42 -14.38 -3.11 1.21
CA GLY A 42 -15.77 -3.08 1.60
C GLY A 42 -15.96 -3.36 3.10
N ARG A 43 -16.49 -4.56 3.42
CA ARG A 43 -16.68 -5.00 4.82
C ARG A 43 -15.63 -5.98 5.31
N GLU A 44 -14.68 -6.35 4.45
CA GLU A 44 -13.63 -7.30 4.78
C GLU A 44 -12.53 -6.62 5.62
N PRO A 45 -11.91 -7.34 6.56
CA PRO A 45 -10.84 -6.80 7.38
C PRO A 45 -9.58 -6.52 6.55
N PHE A 46 -8.94 -5.39 6.85
CA PHE A 46 -7.65 -5.01 6.27
C PHE A 46 -6.71 -4.39 7.30
N GLU A 47 -5.44 -4.36 6.95
CA GLU A 47 -4.34 -3.79 7.73
C GLU A 47 -3.55 -2.83 6.84
N ILE A 48 -3.15 -1.69 7.39
CA ILE A 48 -2.21 -0.76 6.76
C ILE A 48 -0.88 -0.87 7.50
N ILE A 49 0.17 -1.13 6.72
CA ILE A 49 1.56 -1.22 7.18
C ILE A 49 2.29 -0.01 6.62
N ASP A 50 2.84 0.82 7.51
CA ASP A 50 3.68 1.94 7.11
C ASP A 50 5.04 1.43 6.61
N VAL A 51 5.46 1.89 5.45
CA VAL A 51 6.73 1.53 4.82
C VAL A 51 7.73 2.66 4.98
N ASP A 52 8.92 2.32 5.47
CA ASP A 52 10.05 3.23 5.65
C ASP A 52 11.38 2.53 5.33
N ASP A 53 12.49 3.24 5.49
CA ASP A 53 13.83 2.70 5.21
C ASP A 53 14.22 1.52 6.13
N ASN A 54 13.53 1.32 7.26
CA ASN A 54 13.84 0.26 8.22
C ASN A 54 13.19 -1.08 7.84
N ASN A 55 12.02 -1.05 7.19
CA ASN A 55 11.27 -2.26 6.85
C ASN A 55 11.15 -2.54 5.34
N TRP A 56 11.50 -1.58 4.48
CA TRP A 56 11.33 -1.69 3.04
C TRP A 56 12.00 -2.94 2.46
N GLN A 57 13.25 -3.21 2.85
CA GLN A 57 14.02 -4.34 2.31
C GLN A 57 13.37 -5.68 2.69
N GLU A 58 12.98 -5.83 3.95
CA GLU A 58 12.33 -7.05 4.44
C GLU A 58 10.99 -7.29 3.73
N LEU A 59 10.19 -6.22 3.55
CA LEU A 59 8.92 -6.31 2.83
C LEU A 59 9.12 -6.70 1.36
N PHE A 60 10.10 -6.10 0.69
CA PHE A 60 10.43 -6.44 -0.69
C PHE A 60 10.83 -7.92 -0.82
N ASP A 61 11.74 -8.39 0.03
CA ASP A 61 12.22 -9.77 0.01
C ASP A 61 11.13 -10.80 0.38
N SER A 62 10.10 -10.37 1.12
CA SER A 62 8.96 -11.23 1.50
C SER A 62 7.95 -11.47 0.36
N GLY A 63 8.06 -10.76 -0.76
CA GLY A 63 7.06 -10.77 -1.83
C GLY A 63 5.78 -9.99 -1.49
N ALA A 64 5.85 -9.05 -0.52
CA ALA A 64 4.70 -8.23 -0.10
C ALA A 64 4.02 -7.47 -1.25
N PHE A 65 4.80 -7.17 -2.30
CA PHE A 65 4.39 -6.42 -3.48
C PHE A 65 4.24 -7.30 -4.73
N ASP A 66 4.40 -8.62 -4.60
CA ASP A 66 4.29 -9.54 -5.74
C ASP A 66 2.87 -9.49 -6.28
N TYR A 67 2.74 -9.17 -7.57
CA TYR A 67 1.45 -9.00 -8.20
C TYR A 67 0.74 -10.35 -8.40
N GLU A 68 -0.39 -10.52 -7.73
CA GLU A 68 -1.27 -11.69 -7.76
C GLU A 68 -2.67 -11.31 -8.25
N PRO A 69 -2.89 -11.14 -9.57
CA PRO A 69 -4.21 -10.83 -10.11
C PRO A 69 -5.22 -11.91 -9.69
N GLU A 70 -6.46 -11.50 -9.37
CA GLU A 70 -7.55 -12.45 -9.18
C GLU A 70 -7.77 -13.23 -10.48
N ARG A 71 -7.82 -14.57 -10.37
CA ARG A 71 -8.08 -15.48 -11.49
C ARG A 71 -9.54 -15.46 -11.93
#